data_AF-A0A349X385-F1
#
_entry.id   AF-A0A349X385-F1
#
_cell.length_a   1.000
_cell.length_b   1.000
_cell.length_c   1.000
_cell.angle_alpha   90.00
_cell.angle_beta   90.00
_cell.angle_gamma   90.00
#
_symmetry.space_group_name_H-M   'P 1'
#
loop_
_entity.id
_entity.type
_entity.pdbx_description
1 polymer ?
#
loop_
_entity_poly.entity_id
_entity_poly.type
_entity_poly.pdbx_seq_one_letter_code
_entity_poly.pdbx_strand_id
1 'polypeptide(L)'
;MSEITIKAFAEQIGIEAERLVKQLNDAGVSGKSVDDSLRDDEKRQLLEFLRGGTPAPAAPSSRGKITLKQKTSSEIKQTSKTGIARTVHVQTKKRRTFVKREVLAQQEAEREQVERQNQEIAKQEEQVRLAAEQQAAEVEAERVAQEQAVVDAAELIAEQAAALEAEIAADDAVAAEAAQAKAEEQAEPEQVVAESTENKPKEAAAEVA
;
A
#
# COMPACT_ATOMS: atom_id res chain seq x y z
N MET A 1 13.96 -25.38 -58.89
CA MET A 1 15.05 -25.50 -59.89
C MET A 1 14.97 -24.29 -60.80
N SER A 2 15.19 -23.10 -60.23
CA SER A 2 15.33 -21.86 -60.99
C SER A 2 16.67 -21.23 -60.64
N GLU A 3 17.69 -21.51 -61.47
CA GLU A 3 19.00 -20.87 -61.36
C GLU A 3 18.95 -19.53 -62.11
N ILE A 4 19.21 -18.44 -61.40
CA ILE A 4 19.27 -17.07 -61.95
C ILE A 4 20.63 -16.50 -61.56
N THR A 5 21.30 -15.78 -62.45
CA THR A 5 22.59 -15.16 -62.13
C THR A 5 22.43 -14.07 -61.07
N ILE A 6 23.46 -13.91 -60.23
CA ILE A 6 23.47 -12.90 -59.15
C ILE A 6 23.24 -11.50 -59.72
N LYS A 7 23.85 -11.17 -60.87
CA LYS A 7 23.64 -9.91 -61.58
C LYS A 7 22.18 -9.67 -61.98
N ALA A 8 21.53 -10.65 -62.62
CA ALA A 8 20.13 -10.52 -63.03
C ALA A 8 19.17 -10.43 -61.83
N PHE A 9 19.47 -11.17 -60.76
CA PHE A 9 18.70 -11.10 -59.52
C PHE A 9 18.87 -9.74 -58.80
N ALA A 10 20.07 -9.18 -58.81
CA ALA A 10 20.35 -7.86 -58.24
C ALA A 10 19.59 -6.75 -59.00
N GLU A 11 19.59 -6.81 -60.35
CA GLU A 11 18.82 -5.91 -61.20
C GLU A 11 17.30 -6.01 -60.94
N GLN A 12 16.78 -7.22 -60.74
CA GLN A 12 15.37 -7.44 -60.45
C GLN A 12 14.91 -6.82 -59.10
N ILE A 13 15.78 -6.81 -58.10
CA ILE A 13 15.48 -6.27 -56.75
C ILE A 13 15.93 -4.79 -56.64
N GLY A 14 16.65 -4.26 -57.64
CA GLY A 14 17.11 -2.88 -57.66
C GLY A 14 18.29 -2.60 -56.72
N ILE A 15 19.18 -3.58 -56.53
CA ILE A 15 20.37 -3.46 -55.68
C ILE A 15 21.62 -3.66 -56.55
N GLU A 16 22.73 -3.01 -56.20
CA GLU A 16 24.02 -3.23 -56.85
C GLU A 16 24.51 -4.68 -56.64
N ALA A 17 25.01 -5.31 -57.71
CA ALA A 17 25.45 -6.71 -57.65
C ALA A 17 26.58 -6.95 -56.63
N GLU A 18 27.51 -6.00 -56.48
CA GLU A 18 28.58 -6.08 -55.47
C GLU A 18 28.04 -6.08 -54.03
N ARG A 19 26.96 -5.33 -53.80
CA ARG A 19 26.32 -5.26 -52.48
C ARG A 19 25.60 -6.57 -52.16
N LEU A 20 24.95 -7.18 -53.15
CA LEU A 20 24.32 -8.48 -53.00
C LEU A 20 25.35 -9.57 -52.68
N VAL A 21 26.51 -9.56 -53.34
CA VAL A 21 27.61 -10.50 -53.03
C VAL A 21 28.08 -10.36 -51.58
N LYS A 22 28.19 -9.13 -51.06
CA LYS A 22 28.51 -8.91 -49.64
C LYS A 22 27.46 -9.52 -48.70
N GLN A 23 26.18 -9.29 -48.99
CA GLN A 23 25.08 -9.86 -48.19
C GLN A 23 25.04 -11.39 -48.24
N LEU A 24 25.35 -12.00 -49.38
CA LEU A 24 25.46 -13.45 -49.51
C LEU A 24 26.62 -14.00 -48.68
N ASN A 25 27.79 -13.34 -48.70
CA ASN A 25 28.92 -13.71 -47.86
C ASN A 25 28.58 -13.60 -46.36
N ASP A 26 27.89 -12.52 -45.96
CA ASP A 26 27.46 -12.29 -44.57
C ASP A 26 26.40 -13.33 -44.12
N ALA A 27 25.55 -13.79 -45.05
CA ALA A 27 24.57 -14.85 -44.83
C ALA A 27 25.19 -16.28 -44.82
N GLY A 28 26.51 -16.40 -45.01
CA GLY A 28 27.22 -17.69 -45.00
C GLY A 28 27.38 -18.37 -46.36
N VAL A 29 26.90 -17.75 -47.45
CA VAL A 29 27.11 -18.20 -48.84
C VAL A 29 28.40 -17.57 -49.37
N SER A 30 29.54 -18.13 -48.98
CA SER A 30 30.86 -17.64 -49.37
C SER A 30 31.33 -18.16 -50.74
N GLY A 31 32.19 -17.40 -51.42
CA GLY A 31 32.87 -17.84 -52.64
C GLY A 31 32.13 -17.58 -53.95
N LYS A 32 31.14 -16.69 -53.96
CA LYS A 32 30.39 -16.31 -55.16
C LYS A 32 30.81 -14.94 -55.69
N SER A 33 30.87 -14.85 -57.01
CA SER A 33 31.12 -13.64 -57.78
C SER A 33 29.85 -13.11 -58.43
N VAL A 34 29.94 -11.97 -59.09
CA VAL A 34 28.78 -11.27 -59.71
C VAL A 34 28.14 -12.08 -60.83
N ASP A 35 28.93 -12.91 -61.53
CA ASP A 35 28.50 -13.67 -62.70
C ASP A 35 28.02 -15.09 -62.35
N ASP A 36 28.12 -15.50 -61.08
CA ASP A 36 27.72 -16.83 -60.65
C ASP A 36 26.19 -16.98 -60.52
N SER A 37 25.73 -18.23 -60.64
CA SER A 37 24.32 -18.59 -60.46
C SER A 37 23.92 -18.66 -58.99
N LEU A 38 22.74 -18.12 -58.68
CA LEU A 38 22.08 -18.14 -57.38
C LEU A 38 21.00 -19.22 -57.33
N ARG A 39 21.14 -20.17 -56.39
CA ARG A 39 20.22 -21.28 -56.16
C ARG A 39 19.09 -20.89 -55.23
N ASP A 40 18.00 -21.64 -55.27
CA ASP A 40 16.81 -21.37 -54.45
C ASP A 40 17.09 -21.50 -52.94
N ASP A 41 18.03 -22.35 -52.53
CA ASP A 41 18.43 -22.52 -51.12
C ASP A 41 19.24 -21.33 -50.58
N GLU A 42 20.08 -20.73 -51.42
CA GLU A 42 20.89 -19.56 -51.07
C GLU A 42 20.03 -18.30 -50.97
N LYS A 43 18.97 -18.21 -51.81
CA LYS A 43 17.93 -17.18 -51.67
C LYS A 43 17.24 -17.28 -50.31
N ARG A 44 16.95 -18.50 -49.84
CA ARG A 44 16.34 -18.71 -48.51
C ARG A 44 17.28 -18.28 -47.39
N GLN A 45 18.57 -18.63 -47.48
CA GLN A 45 19.58 -18.22 -46.50
C GLN A 45 19.74 -16.69 -46.45
N LEU A 46 19.77 -16.02 -47.61
CA LEU A 46 19.77 -14.56 -47.68
C LEU A 46 18.52 -13.96 -47.02
N LEU A 47 17.33 -14.53 -47.27
CA LEU A 47 16.09 -14.06 -46.67
C LEU A 47 16.05 -14.27 -45.15
N GLU A 48 16.58 -15.39 -44.65
CA GLU A 48 16.69 -15.67 -43.23
C GLU A 48 17.63 -14.67 -42.54
N PHE A 49 18.78 -14.39 -43.15
CA PHE A 49 19.71 -13.34 -42.70
C PHE A 49 19.03 -11.96 -42.65
N LEU A 50 18.31 -11.58 -43.70
CA LEU A 50 17.59 -10.30 -43.74
C LEU A 50 16.42 -10.22 -42.75
N ARG A 51 15.82 -11.36 -42.39
CA ARG A 51 14.79 -11.46 -41.34
C ARG A 51 15.36 -11.49 -39.92
N GLY A 52 16.69 -11.43 -39.77
CA GLY A 52 17.36 -11.43 -38.46
C GLY A 52 17.67 -12.82 -37.91
N GLY A 53 17.54 -13.88 -38.72
CA GLY A 53 17.85 -15.27 -38.36
C GLY A 53 19.34 -15.62 -38.43
N THR A 54 20.16 -14.97 -37.60
CA THR A 54 21.50 -15.43 -37.15
C THR A 54 22.67 -15.46 -38.16
N PRO A 55 23.93 -15.57 -37.70
CA PRO A 55 24.60 -14.83 -36.63
C PRO A 55 25.58 -13.84 -37.28
N ALA A 56 25.48 -12.54 -36.99
CA ALA A 56 26.63 -11.68 -37.24
C ALA A 56 27.85 -12.32 -36.54
N PRO A 57 29.00 -12.54 -37.22
CA PRO A 57 30.20 -12.97 -36.53
C PRO A 57 30.40 -11.94 -35.43
N ALA A 58 30.35 -12.44 -34.20
CA ALA A 58 30.59 -11.64 -33.01
C ALA A 58 32.00 -11.06 -33.15
N ALA A 59 32.10 -9.88 -33.77
CA ALA A 59 33.14 -8.93 -33.45
C ALA A 59 33.16 -8.87 -31.93
N PRO A 60 34.34 -8.82 -31.27
CA PRO A 60 34.48 -8.87 -29.82
C PRO A 60 33.90 -7.60 -29.18
N SER A 61 32.58 -7.53 -29.22
CA SER A 61 31.70 -6.49 -28.73
C SER A 61 31.07 -6.95 -27.41
N SER A 62 31.40 -8.18 -26.98
CA SER A 62 31.04 -8.85 -25.72
C SER A 62 31.63 -8.20 -24.47
N ARG A 63 32.36 -7.10 -24.61
CA ARG A 63 32.59 -6.21 -23.48
C ARG A 63 31.87 -4.90 -23.75
N GLY A 64 30.58 -4.86 -23.37
CA GLY A 64 29.80 -3.62 -23.25
C GLY A 64 30.43 -2.56 -22.35
N LYS A 65 31.59 -2.87 -21.74
CA LYS A 65 32.49 -1.99 -21.01
C LYS A 65 33.89 -2.01 -21.63
N ILE A 66 34.44 -0.83 -21.93
CA ILE A 66 35.83 -0.63 -22.35
C ILE A 66 36.50 0.28 -21.31
N THR A 67 37.56 -0.19 -20.67
CA THR A 67 38.31 0.63 -19.70
C THR A 67 39.57 1.20 -20.33
N LEU A 68 39.60 2.52 -20.53
CA LEU A 68 40.79 3.27 -20.90
C LEU A 68 41.69 3.46 -19.68
N LYS A 69 42.95 3.01 -19.79
CA LYS A 69 43.99 3.24 -18.79
C LYS A 69 44.92 4.33 -19.31
N GLN A 70 44.97 5.46 -18.62
CA GLN A 70 45.90 6.56 -18.90
C GLN A 70 46.99 6.60 -17.83
N LYS A 71 48.24 6.80 -18.27
CA LYS A 71 49.40 7.00 -17.41
C LYS A 71 49.91 8.41 -17.66
N THR A 72 50.01 9.21 -16.60
CA THR A 72 50.57 10.55 -16.64
C THR A 72 51.78 10.57 -15.73
N SER A 73 52.94 10.96 -16.27
CA SER A 73 54.16 11.17 -15.48
C SER A 73 54.38 12.66 -15.30
N SER A 74 54.62 13.09 -14.06
CA SER A 74 55.01 14.45 -13.71
C SER A 74 56.32 14.41 -12.92
N GLU A 75 57.18 15.39 -13.15
CA GLU A 75 58.44 15.54 -12.42
C GLU A 75 58.27 16.60 -11.33
N ILE A 76 58.61 16.26 -10.08
CA ILE A 76 58.66 17.21 -8.98
C ILE A 76 60.13 17.51 -8.69
N LYS A 77 60.52 18.76 -8.91
CA LYS A 77 61.86 19.26 -8.59
C LYS A 77 61.86 19.80 -7.17
N GLN A 78 62.56 19.11 -6.27
CA GLN A 78 62.69 19.51 -4.87
C GLN A 78 64.01 20.26 -4.68
N THR A 79 63.91 21.58 -4.52
CA THR A 79 65.04 22.43 -4.14
C THR A 79 65.17 22.44 -2.62
N SER A 80 66.31 22.04 -2.07
CA SER A 80 66.57 22.09 -0.62
C SER A 80 67.46 23.29 -0.28
N LYS A 81 67.26 23.88 0.90
CA LYS A 81 67.93 25.12 1.32
C LYS A 81 69.43 24.96 1.62
N THR A 82 69.91 23.72 1.81
CA THR A 82 71.30 23.41 2.22
C THR A 82 71.85 22.12 1.58
N GLY A 83 71.31 21.66 0.44
CA GLY A 83 71.73 20.38 -0.15
C GLY A 83 71.35 20.16 -1.62
N ILE A 84 71.78 19.03 -2.17
CA ILE A 84 71.63 18.63 -3.58
C ILE A 84 70.15 18.56 -3.97
N ALA A 85 69.77 19.27 -5.03
CA ALA A 85 68.41 19.26 -5.58
C ALA A 85 68.06 17.85 -6.11
N ARG A 86 66.88 17.35 -5.74
CA ARG A 86 66.41 16.02 -6.16
C ARG A 86 65.22 16.15 -7.08
N THR A 87 65.21 15.34 -8.12
CA THR A 87 64.09 15.18 -9.03
C THR A 87 63.35 13.89 -8.68
N VAL A 88 62.06 14.00 -8.37
CA VAL A 88 61.18 12.86 -8.12
C VAL A 88 60.24 12.69 -9.30
N HIS A 89 60.26 11.51 -9.93
CA HIS A 89 59.34 11.16 -11.01
C HIS A 89 58.08 10.55 -10.41
N VAL A 90 56.95 11.23 -10.52
CA VAL A 90 55.65 10.75 -10.03
C VAL A 90 54.83 10.25 -11.22
N GLN A 91 54.34 9.02 -11.14
CA GLN A 91 53.46 8.44 -12.16
C GLN A 91 52.05 8.27 -11.59
N THR A 92 51.10 9.04 -12.07
CA THR A 92 49.67 8.84 -11.79
C THR A 92 49.05 7.95 -12.86
N LYS A 93 48.22 6.99 -12.43
CA LYS A 93 47.49 6.07 -13.30
C LYS A 93 46.00 6.33 -13.14
N LYS A 94 45.33 6.80 -14.20
CA LYS A 94 43.88 7.03 -14.23
C LYS A 94 43.20 5.94 -15.05
N ARG A 95 42.07 5.43 -14.57
CA ARG A 95 41.18 4.53 -15.32
C ARG A 95 39.86 5.23 -15.60
N ARG A 96 39.39 5.17 -16.85
CA ARG A 96 38.04 5.60 -17.26
C ARG A 96 37.35 4.43 -17.95
N THR A 97 36.20 4.01 -17.45
CA THR A 97 35.41 2.93 -18.05
C THR A 97 34.28 3.54 -18.87
N PHE A 98 34.26 3.27 -20.16
CA PHE A 98 33.18 3.62 -21.07
C PHE A 98 32.27 2.42 -21.21
N VAL A 99 30.96 2.64 -21.02
CA VAL A 99 29.93 1.63 -21.26
C VAL A 99 29.27 1.97 -22.59
N LYS A 100 28.91 0.97 -23.39
CA LYS A 100 28.16 1.18 -24.63
C LYS A 100 26.85 1.91 -24.33
N ARG A 101 26.53 2.91 -25.14
CA ARG A 101 25.36 3.77 -24.94
C ARG A 101 24.04 2.99 -24.96
N GLU A 102 23.95 1.95 -25.78
CA GLU A 102 22.78 1.05 -25.84
C GLU A 102 22.57 0.28 -24.54
N VAL A 103 23.65 -0.15 -23.88
CA VAL A 103 23.58 -0.85 -22.59
C VAL A 103 23.16 0.10 -21.47
N LEU A 104 23.58 1.37 -21.53
CA LEU A 104 23.12 2.41 -20.60
C LEU A 104 21.64 2.70 -20.81
N ALA A 105 21.17 2.84 -22.05
CA ALA A 105 19.76 3.08 -22.35
C ALA A 105 18.86 1.93 -21.88
N GLN A 106 19.32 0.67 -22.02
CA GLN A 106 18.61 -0.49 -21.49
C GLN A 106 18.54 -0.49 -19.96
N GLN A 107 19.66 -0.17 -19.27
CA GLN A 107 19.65 -0.05 -17.82
C GLN A 107 18.78 1.10 -17.31
N GLU A 108 18.75 2.23 -18.01
CA GLU A 108 17.89 3.36 -17.66
C GLU A 108 16.41 2.99 -17.83
N ALA A 109 16.04 2.31 -18.92
CA ALA A 109 14.68 1.82 -19.13
C ALA A 109 14.25 0.79 -18.06
N GLU A 110 15.15 -0.12 -17.67
CA GLU A 110 14.89 -1.11 -16.61
C GLU A 110 14.71 -0.42 -15.25
N ARG A 111 15.54 0.59 -14.94
CA ARG A 111 15.39 1.38 -13.71
C ARG A 111 14.08 2.14 -13.68
N GLU A 112 13.69 2.77 -14.78
CA GLU A 112 12.43 3.51 -14.87
C GLU A 112 11.21 2.58 -14.71
N GLN A 113 11.28 1.35 -15.24
CA GLN A 113 10.24 0.34 -15.03
C GLN A 113 10.14 -0.08 -13.57
N VAL A 114 11.28 -0.34 -12.92
CA VAL A 114 11.32 -0.68 -11.48
C VAL A 114 10.80 0.47 -10.63
N GLU A 115 11.16 1.71 -10.94
CA GLU A 115 10.65 2.89 -10.26
C GLU A 115 9.13 3.04 -10.42
N ARG A 116 8.59 2.82 -11.63
CA ARG A 116 7.14 2.81 -11.86
C ARG A 116 6.44 1.73 -11.05
N GLN A 117 6.96 0.50 -11.07
CA GLN A 117 6.40 -0.61 -10.28
C GLN A 117 6.40 -0.30 -8.78
N ASN A 118 7.51 0.24 -8.26
CA ASN A 118 7.58 0.63 -6.85
C ASN A 118 6.60 1.74 -6.50
N GLN A 119 6.38 2.71 -7.39
CA GLN A 119 5.37 3.76 -7.19
C GLN A 119 3.95 3.19 -7.20
N GLU A 120 3.66 2.22 -8.07
CA GLU A 120 2.35 1.54 -8.11
C GLU A 120 2.10 0.74 -6.84
N ILE A 121 3.10 -0.01 -6.36
CA ILE A 121 3.03 -0.75 -5.10
C ILE A 121 2.78 0.21 -3.93
N ALA A 122 3.55 1.30 -3.83
CA ALA A 122 3.38 2.28 -2.75
C ALA A 122 1.98 2.92 -2.75
N LYS A 123 1.40 3.21 -3.92
CA LYS A 123 0.02 3.71 -4.05
C LYS A 123 -1.01 2.68 -3.61
N GLN A 124 -0.81 1.41 -3.95
CA GLN A 124 -1.70 0.33 -3.52
C GLN A 124 -1.64 0.14 -2.00
N GLU A 125 -0.44 0.15 -1.41
CA GLU A 125 -0.27 0.09 0.04
C GLU A 125 -0.94 1.25 0.76
N GLU A 126 -0.81 2.47 0.24
CA GLU A 126 -1.49 3.65 0.80
C GLU A 126 -3.02 3.53 0.72
N GLN A 127 -3.55 3.06 -0.41
CA GLN A 127 -4.99 2.82 -0.57
C GLN A 127 -5.52 1.76 0.39
N VAL A 128 -4.78 0.65 0.55
CA VAL A 128 -5.14 -0.41 1.51
C VAL A 128 -5.11 0.13 2.94
N ARG A 129 -4.12 0.95 3.28
CA ARG A 129 -4.02 1.57 4.62
C ARG A 129 -5.20 2.50 4.90
N LEU A 130 -5.54 3.36 3.93
CA LEU A 130 -6.68 4.28 4.05
C LEU A 130 -8.00 3.51 4.16
N ALA A 131 -8.20 2.45 3.37
CA ALA A 131 -9.39 1.62 3.45
C ALA A 131 -9.50 0.90 4.81
N ALA A 132 -8.40 0.39 5.35
CA ALA A 132 -8.37 -0.22 6.67
C ALA A 132 -8.66 0.79 7.79
N GLU A 133 -8.14 2.01 7.67
CA GLU A 133 -8.40 3.11 8.62
C GLU A 133 -9.87 3.53 8.59
N GLN A 134 -10.48 3.62 7.41
CA GLN A 134 -11.92 3.90 7.26
C GLN A 134 -12.79 2.80 7.85
N GLN A 135 -12.48 1.53 7.58
CA GLN A 135 -13.22 0.41 8.15
C GLN A 135 -13.11 0.37 9.68
N ALA A 136 -11.93 0.64 10.24
CA ALA A 136 -11.76 0.72 11.69
C ALA A 136 -12.59 1.85 12.31
N ALA A 137 -12.62 3.03 11.65
CA ALA A 137 -13.43 4.16 12.10
C ALA A 137 -14.93 3.88 12.02
N GLU A 138 -15.41 3.20 10.97
CA GLU A 138 -16.82 2.78 10.84
C GLU A 138 -17.22 1.82 11.96
N VAL A 139 -16.39 0.78 12.23
CA VAL A 139 -16.66 -0.18 13.30
C VAL A 139 -16.67 0.49 14.68
N GLU A 140 -15.75 1.43 14.92
CA GLU A 140 -15.73 2.18 16.18
C GLU A 140 -16.96 3.09 16.32
N ALA A 141 -17.35 3.78 15.25
CA ALA A 141 -18.56 4.61 15.24
C ALA A 141 -19.83 3.78 15.48
N GLU A 142 -19.96 2.61 14.86
CA GLU A 142 -21.06 1.68 15.10
C GLU A 142 -21.10 1.20 16.56
N ARG A 143 -19.94 0.87 17.14
CA ARG A 143 -19.87 0.46 18.55
C ARG A 143 -20.32 1.59 19.48
N VAL A 144 -19.82 2.81 19.26
CA VAL A 144 -20.21 3.98 20.08
C VAL A 144 -21.71 4.27 19.94
N ALA A 145 -22.27 4.18 18.73
CA ALA A 145 -23.70 4.37 18.51
C ALA A 145 -24.54 3.29 19.20
N GLN A 146 -24.09 2.03 19.21
CA GLN A 146 -24.77 0.95 19.94
C GLN A 146 -24.69 1.17 21.46
N GLU A 147 -23.53 1.55 21.99
CA GLU A 147 -23.37 1.86 23.42
C GLU A 147 -24.28 3.02 23.85
N GLN A 148 -24.34 4.09 23.06
CA GLN A 148 -25.26 5.22 23.31
C GLN A 148 -26.72 4.77 23.27
N ALA A 149 -27.13 3.98 22.28
CA ALA A 149 -28.50 3.49 22.20
C ALA A 149 -28.89 2.61 23.40
N VAL A 150 -27.96 1.84 23.96
CA VAL A 150 -28.20 1.03 25.18
C VAL A 150 -28.34 1.94 26.40
N VAL A 151 -27.51 2.97 26.53
CA VAL A 151 -27.60 3.95 27.62
C VAL A 151 -28.92 4.72 27.54
N ASP A 152 -29.25 5.27 26.38
CA ASP A 152 -30.49 6.03 26.16
C ASP A 152 -31.72 5.14 26.44
N ALA A 153 -31.71 3.88 26.00
CA ALA A 153 -32.80 2.93 26.29
C ALA A 153 -32.91 2.63 27.79
N ALA A 154 -31.79 2.49 28.50
CA ALA A 154 -31.79 2.27 29.94
C ALA A 154 -32.31 3.49 30.72
N GLU A 155 -31.97 4.72 30.28
CA GLU A 155 -32.48 5.96 30.85
C GLU A 155 -33.99 6.08 30.66
N LEU A 156 -34.52 5.81 29.45
CA LEU A 156 -35.96 5.82 29.20
C LEU A 156 -36.72 4.79 30.05
N ILE A 157 -36.16 3.59 30.24
CA ILE A 157 -36.76 2.57 31.12
C ILE A 157 -36.75 3.04 32.58
N ALA A 158 -35.67 3.67 33.04
CA ALA A 158 -35.58 4.20 34.40
C ALA A 158 -36.57 5.36 34.63
N GLU A 159 -36.73 6.27 33.67
CA GLU A 159 -37.72 7.35 33.72
C GLU A 159 -39.15 6.81 33.75
N GLN A 160 -39.47 5.81 32.92
CA GLN A 160 -40.79 5.17 32.92
C GLN A 160 -41.06 4.44 34.25
N ALA A 161 -40.08 3.73 34.81
CA ALA A 161 -40.22 3.08 36.10
C ALA A 161 -40.45 4.09 37.23
N ALA A 162 -39.70 5.21 37.24
CA ALA A 162 -39.88 6.27 38.23
C ALA A 162 -41.25 6.98 38.08
N ALA A 163 -41.73 7.17 36.85
CA ALA A 163 -43.06 7.74 36.61
C ALA A 163 -44.19 6.81 37.11
N LEU A 164 -44.08 5.50 36.87
CA LEU A 164 -45.04 4.52 37.38
C LEU A 164 -45.00 4.41 38.90
N GLU A 165 -43.83 4.45 39.53
CA GLU A 165 -43.70 4.47 41.00
C GLU A 165 -44.32 5.74 41.60
N ALA A 166 -44.13 6.89 40.97
CA ALA A 166 -44.75 8.15 41.40
C ALA A 166 -46.29 8.13 41.25
N GLU A 167 -46.82 7.51 40.18
CA GLU A 167 -48.26 7.34 39.97
C GLU A 167 -48.87 6.42 41.03
N ILE A 168 -48.24 5.26 41.31
CA ILE A 168 -48.68 4.34 42.36
C ILE A 168 -48.66 5.02 43.74
N ALA A 169 -47.60 5.77 44.06
CA ALA A 169 -47.50 6.49 45.34
C ALA A 169 -48.56 7.60 45.47
N ALA A 170 -48.93 8.27 44.37
CA ALA A 170 -49.99 9.26 44.36
C ALA A 170 -51.38 8.61 44.56
N ASP A 171 -51.64 7.48 43.90
CA ASP A 171 -52.89 6.72 44.08
C ASP A 171 -53.03 6.18 45.52
N ASP A 172 -51.94 5.67 46.11
CA ASP A 172 -51.92 5.23 47.52
C ASP A 172 -52.17 6.39 48.50
N ALA A 173 -51.64 7.59 48.21
CA ALA A 173 -51.87 8.78 49.04
C ALA A 173 -53.32 9.26 48.97
N VAL A 174 -53.93 9.29 47.78
CA VAL A 174 -55.36 9.63 47.60
C VAL A 174 -56.26 8.60 48.27
N ALA A 175 -55.91 7.30 48.21
CA ALA A 175 -56.64 6.26 48.91
C ALA A 175 -56.54 6.39 50.44
N ALA A 176 -55.37 6.78 50.97
CA ALA A 176 -55.18 7.05 52.39
C ALA A 176 -55.96 8.29 52.88
N GLU A 177 -56.00 9.36 52.08
CA GLU A 177 -56.76 10.57 52.38
C GLU A 177 -58.29 10.32 52.33
N ALA A 178 -58.76 9.52 51.35
CA ALA A 178 -60.15 9.07 51.28
C ALA A 178 -60.55 8.15 52.45
N ALA A 179 -59.61 7.35 52.98
CA ALA A 179 -59.83 6.53 54.17
C ALA A 179 -59.89 7.37 55.45
N GLN A 180 -59.09 8.42 55.56
CA GLN A 180 -59.15 9.37 56.68
C GLN A 180 -60.42 10.22 56.66
N ALA A 181 -60.86 10.71 55.49
CA ALA A 181 -62.11 11.44 55.36
C ALA A 181 -63.34 10.58 55.74
N LYS A 182 -63.34 9.29 55.38
CA LYS A 182 -64.37 8.33 55.83
C LYS A 182 -64.32 8.03 57.33
N ALA A 183 -63.17 8.16 57.97
CA ALA A 183 -63.01 7.97 59.41
C ALA A 183 -63.44 9.22 60.22
N GLU A 184 -63.24 10.42 59.68
CA GLU A 184 -63.73 11.67 60.29
C GLU A 184 -65.25 11.85 60.14
N GLU A 185 -65.86 11.40 59.04
CA GLU A 185 -67.33 11.46 58.86
C GLU A 185 -68.11 10.48 59.78
N GLN A 186 -67.41 9.57 60.46
CA GLN A 186 -68.00 8.69 61.49
C GLN A 186 -67.79 9.19 62.93
N ALA A 187 -67.20 10.37 63.15
CA ALA A 187 -66.77 10.84 64.48
C ALA A 187 -67.57 12.02 65.11
N GLU A 188 -68.65 12.52 64.49
CA GLU A 188 -69.65 13.38 65.16
C GLU A 188 -71.02 12.72 65.07
N PRO A 189 -71.71 12.37 66.18
CA PRO A 189 -71.87 13.20 67.37
C PRO A 189 -71.79 12.45 68.73
N GLU A 190 -71.18 13.06 69.75
CA GLU A 190 -71.69 13.12 71.15
C GLU A 190 -70.61 13.73 72.07
N GLN A 191 -70.62 15.06 72.18
CA GLN A 191 -70.17 15.74 73.39
C GLN A 191 -71.34 16.55 73.92
N VAL A 192 -71.63 16.41 75.23
CA VAL A 192 -72.45 17.23 76.16
C VAL A 192 -73.37 16.29 76.99
N VAL A 193 -73.35 16.14 78.32
CA VAL A 193 -72.89 16.95 79.48
C VAL A 193 -72.81 16.05 80.74
N ALA A 194 -71.81 16.34 81.61
CA ALA A 194 -71.68 16.29 83.08
C ALA A 194 -72.83 15.70 83.98
N GLU A 195 -72.69 15.30 85.25
CA GLU A 195 -71.71 15.49 86.34
C GLU A 195 -72.18 14.67 87.58
N SER A 196 -71.26 14.32 88.50
CA SER A 196 -71.47 14.05 89.95
C SER A 196 -72.09 12.67 90.35
N THR A 197 -71.72 11.93 91.41
CA THR A 197 -71.15 12.21 92.75
C THR A 197 -70.43 10.99 93.38
N GLU A 198 -69.23 11.21 93.91
CA GLU A 198 -68.72 10.90 95.28
C GLU A 198 -69.39 9.80 96.16
N ASN A 199 -68.65 8.76 96.59
CA ASN A 199 -68.12 8.56 97.96
C ASN A 199 -67.49 7.15 98.19
N LYS A 200 -66.43 7.09 99.00
CA LYS A 200 -65.79 5.90 99.61
C LYS A 200 -66.21 5.88 101.12
N PRO A 201 -65.84 4.92 102.00
CA PRO A 201 -65.27 3.57 101.85
C PRO A 201 -65.97 2.48 102.72
N LYS A 202 -65.43 1.24 102.66
CA LYS A 202 -64.84 0.44 103.79
C LYS A 202 -65.39 -0.98 104.00
N GLU A 203 -64.42 -1.90 104.22
CA GLU A 203 -64.45 -3.12 105.07
C GLU A 203 -65.33 -4.32 104.64
N ALA A 204 -64.99 -5.60 104.82
CA ALA A 204 -63.79 -6.41 105.03
C ALA A 204 -64.21 -7.90 105.06
N ALA A 205 -63.23 -8.79 105.15
CA ALA A 205 -63.29 -10.22 105.53
C ALA A 205 -63.83 -11.20 104.45
N ALA A 206 -63.00 -12.14 103.97
CA ALA A 206 -62.70 -13.47 104.54
C ALA A 206 -63.94 -14.40 104.40
N GLU A 207 -63.91 -15.67 103.99
CA GLU A 207 -62.95 -16.76 104.15
C GLU A 207 -63.58 -18.03 103.49
N VAL A 208 -62.78 -19.10 103.28
CA VAL A 208 -63.14 -20.53 103.13
C VAL A 208 -63.81 -20.96 101.80
N ALA A 209 -63.37 -21.97 101.04
CA ALA A 209 -62.27 -22.95 101.07
C ALA A 209 -62.01 -23.42 99.62
#